data_AF-A0A941N1G9-F1
#
_entry.id   AF-A0A941N1G9-F1
#
_cell.length_a   1.000
_cell.length_b   1.000
_cell.length_c   1.000
_cell.angle_alpha   90.00
_cell.angle_beta   90.00
_cell.angle_gamma   90.00
#
_symmetry.space_group_name_H-M   'P 1'
#
loop_
_entity.id
_entity.type
_entity.pdbx_description
1 polymer ?
#
loop_
_entity_poly.entity_id
_entity_poly.type
_entity_poly.pdbx_seq_one_letter_code
_entity_poly.pdbx_strand_id
1 'polypeptide(L)'
;MIPKLTAEQRDALNHQGCPIVIEDEQTRRVYFLVDPAMLNSLSEQADMAAVLQGVSDAESGRVQPLDEAIHDIESRLRARFGT
;
A
#
# COMPACT_ATOMS: atom_id res chain seq x y z
N MET A 1 1.32 -1.72 26.42
CA MET A 1 0.87 -0.39 26.85
C MET A 1 0.72 0.45 25.59
N ILE A 2 -0.45 1.04 25.32
CA ILE A 2 -0.63 1.90 24.14
C ILE A 2 -0.10 3.29 24.50
N PRO A 3 0.95 3.81 23.83
CA PRO A 3 1.50 5.12 24.12
C PRO A 3 0.43 6.20 23.89
N LYS A 4 0.29 7.13 24.86
CA LYS A 4 -0.65 8.24 24.74
C LYS A 4 -0.03 9.34 23.88
N LEU A 5 -0.78 9.80 22.88
CA LEU A 5 -0.39 10.94 22.05
C LEU A 5 -0.29 12.21 22.89
N THR A 6 0.74 13.03 22.63
CA THR A 6 0.82 14.40 23.15
C THR A 6 -0.27 15.27 22.54
N ALA A 7 -0.54 16.43 23.14
CA ALA A 7 -1.52 17.38 22.59
C ALA A 7 -1.11 17.87 21.19
N GLU A 8 0.16 18.18 20.99
CA GLU A 8 0.73 18.61 19.71
C GLU A 8 0.59 17.52 18.63
N GLN A 9 0.85 16.26 18.97
CA GLN A 9 0.67 15.13 18.04
C GLN A 9 -0.80 14.93 17.64
N ARG A 10 -1.72 15.12 18.58
CA ARG A 10 -3.15 15.02 18.30
C ARG A 10 -3.61 16.16 17.38
N ASP A 11 -3.15 17.38 17.63
CA ASP A 11 -3.50 18.52 16.79
C ASP A 11 -2.91 18.42 15.38
N ALA A 12 -1.67 17.97 15.25
CA ALA A 12 -1.05 17.77 13.94
C ALA A 12 -1.75 16.68 13.11
N LEU A 13 -2.17 15.58 13.72
CA LEU A 13 -2.98 14.56 13.05
C LEU A 13 -4.36 15.11 12.60
N ASN A 14 -5.03 15.86 13.47
CA ASN A 14 -6.38 16.35 13.21
C ASN A 14 -6.45 17.51 12.20
N HIS A 15 -5.45 18.38 12.14
CA HIS A 15 -5.52 19.62 11.36
C HIS A 15 -4.74 19.57 10.04
N GLN A 16 -3.62 18.88 10.00
CA GLN A 16 -2.77 18.85 8.80
C GLN A 16 -3.05 17.63 7.93
N GLY A 17 -3.65 16.57 8.48
CA GLY A 17 -3.83 15.32 7.76
C GLY A 17 -2.50 14.80 7.21
N CYS A 18 -1.40 15.04 7.93
CA CYS A 18 -0.06 14.66 7.53
C CYS A 18 0.51 13.65 8.53
N PRO A 19 1.28 12.64 8.06
CA PRO A 19 2.01 11.75 8.95
C PRO A 19 2.95 12.51 9.88
N ILE A 20 2.98 12.15 11.15
CA ILE A 20 3.92 12.70 12.13
C ILE A 20 5.10 11.75 12.25
N VAL A 21 6.30 12.29 12.09
CA VAL A 21 7.56 11.57 12.27
C VAL A 21 7.95 11.59 13.74
N ILE A 22 8.18 10.41 14.31
CA ILE A 22 8.72 10.24 15.65
C ILE A 22 10.02 9.46 15.56
N GLU A 23 11.11 10.07 16.02
CA GLU A 23 12.38 9.37 16.20
C GLU A 23 12.49 8.87 17.65
N ASP A 24 12.80 7.59 17.81
CA ASP A 24 13.17 7.02 19.09
C ASP A 24 14.65 7.30 19.34
N GLU A 25 14.96 8.19 20.27
CA GLU A 25 16.32 8.62 20.60
C GLU A 25 17.24 7.46 21.04
N GLN A 26 16.70 6.38 21.61
CA GLN A 26 17.49 5.24 22.09
C GLN A 26 17.85 4.28 20.96
N THR A 27 16.90 4.02 20.06
CA THR A 27 17.09 3.03 18.98
C THR A 27 17.40 3.67 17.62
N ARG A 28 17.30 5.00 17.52
CA ARG A 28 17.32 5.79 16.27
C ARG A 28 16.34 5.29 15.21
N ARG A 29 15.26 4.66 15.66
CA ARG A 29 14.20 4.19 14.75
C ARG A 29 13.23 5.31 14.50
N VAL A 30 12.81 5.43 13.24
CA VAL A 30 11.83 6.41 12.80
C VAL A 30 10.47 5.71 12.66
N TYR A 31 9.48 6.26 13.33
CA TYR A 31 8.09 5.81 13.29
C TYR A 31 7.21 6.90 12.69
N PHE A 32 6.14 6.50 12.00
CA PHE A 32 5.15 7.40 11.46
C PHE A 32 3.82 7.16 12.16
N LEU A 33 3.27 8.22 12.76
CA LEU A 33 1.89 8.23 13.22
C LEU A 33 1.00 8.75 12.10
N VAL A 34 -0.04 8.00 11.77
CA VAL A 34 -0.99 8.32 10.71
C VAL A 34 -2.40 8.03 11.19
N ASP A 35 -3.37 8.75 10.62
CA ASP A 35 -4.78 8.40 10.76
C ASP A 35 -5.05 7.10 9.97
N PRO A 36 -5.74 6.10 10.55
CA PRO A 36 -6.12 4.89 9.83
C PRO A 36 -6.89 5.17 8.52
N ALA A 37 -7.74 6.20 8.48
CA ALA A 37 -8.48 6.59 7.28
C ALA A 37 -7.55 7.04 6.15
N MET A 38 -6.40 7.65 6.47
CA MET A 38 -5.38 8.01 5.49
C MET A 38 -4.73 6.78 4.88
N LEU A 39 -4.38 5.76 5.69
CA LEU A 39 -3.82 4.51 5.17
C LEU A 39 -4.80 3.76 4.26
N ASN A 40 -6.08 3.75 4.64
CA ASN A 40 -7.13 3.18 3.82
C ASN A 40 -7.26 3.94 2.49
N SER A 41 -7.25 5.27 2.54
CA SER A 41 -7.32 6.12 1.34
C SER A 41 -6.13 5.91 0.40
N LEU A 42 -4.92 5.76 0.93
CA LEU A 42 -3.72 5.45 0.13
C LEU A 42 -3.81 4.09 -0.55
N SER A 43 -4.36 3.09 0.17
CA SER A 43 -4.58 1.76 -0.39
C SER A 43 -5.64 1.78 -1.48
N GLU A 44 -6.76 2.47 -1.23
CA GLU A 44 -7.83 2.67 -2.22
C GLU A 44 -7.34 3.41 -3.47
N GLN A 45 -6.44 4.40 -3.32
CA GLN A 45 -5.82 5.10 -4.44
C GLN A 45 -4.91 4.18 -5.26
N ALA A 46 -4.12 3.33 -4.61
CA ALA A 46 -3.27 2.35 -5.30
C ALA A 46 -4.12 1.32 -6.05
N ASP A 47 -5.19 0.82 -5.44
CA ASP A 47 -6.14 -0.09 -6.06
C ASP A 47 -6.83 0.57 -7.26
N MET A 48 -7.28 1.82 -7.10
CA MET A 48 -7.90 2.59 -8.19
C MET A 48 -6.92 2.81 -9.34
N ALA A 49 -5.65 3.12 -9.05
CA ALA A 49 -4.63 3.27 -10.07
C ALA A 49 -4.39 1.96 -10.83
N ALA A 50 -4.39 0.81 -10.13
CA ALA A 50 -4.27 -0.51 -10.76
C ALA A 50 -5.48 -0.82 -11.66
N VAL A 51 -6.70 -0.49 -11.23
CA VAL A 51 -7.91 -0.65 -12.04
C VAL A 51 -7.85 0.22 -13.29
N LEU A 52 -7.49 1.50 -13.16
CA LEU A 52 -7.37 2.43 -14.28
C LEU A 52 -6.31 1.96 -15.29
N GLN A 53 -5.19 1.44 -14.79
CA GLN A 53 -4.16 0.86 -15.64
C GLN A 53 -4.69 -0.36 -16.42
N GLY A 54 -5.41 -1.26 -15.74
CA GLY A 54 -6.02 -2.42 -16.38
C GLY A 54 -7.05 -2.03 -17.46
N VAL A 55 -7.84 -1.00 -17.23
CA VAL A 55 -8.76 -0.44 -18.24
C VAL A 55 -7.98 0.10 -19.44
N SER A 56 -6.93 0.89 -19.20
CA SER A 56 -6.11 1.45 -20.28
C SER A 56 -5.41 0.36 -21.11
N ASP A 57 -4.94 -0.70 -20.45
CA ASP A 57 -4.34 -1.87 -21.11
C ASP A 57 -5.38 -2.61 -21.97
N ALA A 58 -6.61 -2.77 -21.46
CA ALA A 58 -7.70 -3.35 -22.22
C ALA A 58 -8.08 -2.54 -23.46
N GLU A 59 -8.24 -1.21 -23.32
CA GLU A 59 -8.54 -0.30 -24.42
C GLU A 59 -7.44 -0.27 -25.49
N SER A 60 -6.18 -0.44 -25.07
CA SER A 60 -5.02 -0.47 -25.97
C SER A 60 -4.76 -1.86 -26.59
N GLY A 61 -5.58 -2.86 -26.27
CA GLY A 61 -5.39 -4.25 -26.73
C GLY A 61 -4.21 -4.98 -26.07
N ARG A 62 -3.63 -4.44 -24.99
CA ARG A 62 -2.63 -5.10 -24.14
C ARG A 62 -3.32 -6.07 -23.18
N VAL A 63 -4.04 -7.04 -23.74
CA VAL A 63 -4.79 -8.06 -22.98
C VAL A 63 -4.13 -9.43 -23.17
N GLN A 64 -4.10 -10.21 -22.09
CA GLN A 64 -3.69 -11.61 -22.14
C GLN A 64 -4.94 -12.49 -22.03
N PRO A 65 -5.11 -13.50 -22.90
CA PRO A 65 -6.14 -14.52 -22.74
C PRO A 65 -6.03 -15.22 -21.39
N LEU A 66 -7.17 -15.56 -20.79
CA LEU A 66 -7.21 -16.15 -19.45
C LEU A 66 -6.41 -17.46 -19.36
N ASP A 67 -6.53 -18.33 -20.37
CA ASP A 67 -5.85 -19.62 -20.40
C ASP A 67 -4.31 -19.47 -20.44
N GLU A 68 -3.81 -18.46 -21.16
CA GLU A 68 -2.39 -18.13 -21.22
C GLU A 68 -1.90 -17.56 -19.88
N ALA A 69 -2.69 -16.69 -19.25
CA ALA A 69 -2.35 -16.13 -17.95
C ALA A 69 -2.28 -17.22 -16.86
N ILE A 70 -3.23 -18.17 -16.87
CA ILE A 70 -3.24 -19.32 -15.96
C ILE A 70 -2.00 -20.19 -16.21
N HIS A 71 -1.69 -20.49 -17.47
CA HIS A 71 -0.52 -21.29 -17.82
C HIS A 71 0.79 -20.64 -17.35
N ASP A 72 0.93 -19.32 -17.49
CA ASP A 72 2.09 -18.58 -17.02
C ASP A 72 2.20 -18.58 -15.49
N ILE A 73 1.07 -18.47 -14.77
CA ILE A 73 1.05 -18.53 -13.31
C ILE A 73 1.48 -19.91 -12.85
N GLU A 74 0.91 -20.97 -13.42
CA GLU A 74 1.29 -22.35 -13.09
C GLU A 74 2.78 -22.62 -13.35
N SER A 75 3.29 -22.15 -14.49
CA SER A 75 4.70 -22.30 -14.86
C SER A 75 5.62 -21.58 -13.86
N ARG A 76 5.26 -20.36 -13.45
CA ARG A 76 6.00 -19.60 -12.44
C ARG A 76 5.93 -20.25 -11.06
N LEU A 77 4.79 -20.78 -10.65
CA LEU A 77 4.63 -21.49 -9.39
C LEU A 77 5.45 -22.78 -9.36
N ARG A 78 5.46 -23.56 -10.45
CA ARG A 78 6.31 -24.76 -10.57
C ARG A 78 7.80 -24.39 -10.53
N ALA A 79 8.22 -23.34 -11.23
CA ALA A 79 9.62 -22.90 -11.20
C ALA A 79 10.07 -22.40 -9.82
N ARG A 80 9.16 -21.83 -9.03
CA ARG A 80 9.46 -21.24 -7.71
C ARG A 80 9.34 -22.22 -6.55
N PHE A 81 8.44 -23.20 -6.65
CA PHE A 81 8.08 -24.09 -5.55
C PHE A 81 8.14 -25.58 -5.90
N GLY A 82 8.47 -25.94 -7.14
CA GLY A 82 8.70 -27.32 -7.54
C GLY A 82 10.09 -27.79 -7.09
N THR A 83 10.11 -28.78 -6.20
CA THR A 83 11.09 -29.89 -6.22
C THR A 83 10.84 -30.79 -7.42
#